data_AF-A0A602URD4-F1
#
_entry.id   AF-A0A602URD4-F1
#
_cell.length_a   1.000
_cell.length_b   1.000
_cell.length_c   1.000
_cell.angle_alpha   90.00
_cell.angle_beta   90.00
_cell.angle_gamma   90.00
#
_symmetry.space_group_name_H-M   'P 1'
#
loop_
_entity.id
_entity.type
_entity.pdbx_description
1 polymer ?
#
loop_
_entity_poly.entity_id
_entity_poly.type
_entity_poly.pdbx_seq_one_letter_code
_entity_poly.pdbx_strand_id
1 'polypeptide(L)'
;MKGTVFAVALNHRSQLDAWQEAFSQPPYNAPPKTAVWFIKPRNTVIRHGEPIPYPQGEKVLSGATVALIVGKTASRIRPEAAADYIAGYALANEVSLPEESFYRPAIKAKCRDGFCPLGEMAPLSDVDNLTIITEINGREADHWNTADLQRSAAQLLSALSEFATLNPGDAILLGTPQNRVALRPGDRVRILAKGLPALENPVVAEDEFARHQTFTWPLSATGTLFALGLNYADHASELAFTPPKEPLVFIKAPNTFTEHHQTSVRPNNVEYMHYEAELVVVIGKTARKVSEAEAMEYVAGYTVCNDYAIRDYLENYYRPNLRVKSRDGLTPIGPWIVDKEAVSDPHNLTLRTFVNGELRQEGTTADLIFSIPFLISYLSEFMTLQPGDMIATGTPKGLSDVVLGDEVVVEVEGVGRLVNRIVSEESAK
;
A
#
# COMPACT_ATOMS: atom_id res chain seq x y z
N MET A 1 -12.74 -12.37 -4.64
CA MET A 1 -12.06 -11.43 -5.55
C MET A 1 -10.55 -11.57 -5.38
N LYS A 2 -9.74 -11.23 -6.38
CA LYS A 2 -8.26 -11.42 -6.35
C LYS A 2 -7.47 -10.15 -6.73
N GLY A 3 -8.14 -9.02 -6.96
CA GLY A 3 -7.48 -7.76 -7.31
C GLY A 3 -6.91 -7.04 -6.09
N THR A 4 -6.30 -5.88 -6.36
CA THR A 4 -5.80 -4.96 -5.33
C THR A 4 -6.96 -4.35 -4.57
N VAL A 5 -6.88 -4.33 -3.24
CA VAL A 5 -7.86 -3.66 -2.39
C VAL A 5 -7.31 -2.31 -1.96
N PHE A 6 -7.76 -1.27 -2.66
CA PHE A 6 -7.55 0.12 -2.26
C PHE A 6 -8.59 0.53 -1.22
N ALA A 7 -8.28 1.56 -0.46
CA ALA A 7 -9.20 2.11 0.53
C ALA A 7 -8.92 3.60 0.74
N VAL A 8 -9.97 4.35 1.10
CA VAL A 8 -9.87 5.76 1.46
C VAL A 8 -10.05 5.95 2.96
N ALA A 9 -9.12 6.67 3.59
CA ALA A 9 -9.22 7.16 4.96
C ALA A 9 -9.75 8.60 4.95
N LEU A 10 -10.20 9.09 6.11
CA LEU A 10 -10.69 10.47 6.26
C LEU A 10 -11.81 10.83 5.26
N ASN A 11 -12.64 9.85 4.86
CA ASN A 11 -13.73 10.06 3.91
C ASN A 11 -15.10 10.19 4.58
N HIS A 12 -15.22 9.99 5.90
CA HIS A 12 -16.47 10.19 6.63
C HIS A 12 -16.45 11.54 7.36
N ARG A 13 -17.54 12.32 7.28
CA ARG A 13 -17.63 13.67 7.87
C ARG A 13 -17.32 13.68 9.36
N SER A 14 -17.83 12.71 10.12
CA SER A 14 -17.58 12.63 11.57
C SER A 14 -16.08 12.52 11.93
N GLN A 15 -15.28 11.92 11.05
CA GLN A 15 -13.83 11.77 11.24
C GLN A 15 -13.09 13.06 10.86
N LEU A 16 -13.55 13.73 9.80
CA LEU A 16 -13.05 15.06 9.45
C LEU A 16 -13.34 16.08 10.56
N ASP A 17 -14.54 16.06 11.13
CA ASP A 17 -14.96 16.94 12.22
C ASP A 17 -14.14 16.67 13.50
N ALA A 18 -13.99 15.40 13.88
CA ALA A 18 -13.23 15.01 15.08
C ALA A 18 -11.75 15.41 15.02
N TRP A 19 -11.18 15.48 13.81
CA TRP A 19 -9.77 15.81 13.59
C TRP A 19 -9.52 17.24 13.09
N GLN A 20 -10.57 18.05 12.95
CA GLN A 20 -10.50 19.37 12.31
C GLN A 20 -9.43 20.27 12.93
N GLU A 21 -9.37 20.33 14.27
CA GLU A 21 -8.38 21.13 14.99
C GLU A 21 -6.96 20.58 14.79
N ALA A 22 -6.79 19.25 14.91
CA ALA A 22 -5.49 18.59 14.76
C ALA A 22 -4.90 18.81 13.35
N PHE A 23 -5.72 18.83 12.30
CA PHE A 23 -5.26 19.04 10.92
C PHE A 23 -4.62 20.39 10.67
N SER A 24 -4.92 21.40 11.50
CA SER A 24 -4.31 22.74 11.38
C SER A 24 -3.00 22.85 12.16
N GLN A 25 -2.60 21.80 12.88
CA GLN A 25 -1.39 21.74 13.69
C GLN A 25 -0.35 20.81 13.08
N PRO A 26 0.95 20.95 13.42
CA PRO A 26 1.94 19.93 13.10
C PRO A 26 1.53 18.55 13.63
N PRO A 27 1.80 17.46 12.88
CA PRO A 27 2.56 17.39 11.63
C PRO A 27 1.73 17.61 10.35
N TYR A 28 0.43 17.88 10.46
CA TYR A 28 -0.49 17.97 9.32
C TYR A 28 -0.41 19.31 8.60
N ASN A 29 -0.40 20.41 9.37
CA ASN A 29 -0.31 21.81 8.94
C ASN A 29 -1.50 22.34 8.10
N ALA A 30 -2.21 21.48 7.37
CA ALA A 30 -3.46 21.82 6.69
C ALA A 30 -4.31 20.56 6.49
N PRO A 31 -5.66 20.67 6.44
CA PRO A 31 -6.57 19.58 6.09
C PRO A 31 -6.24 18.89 4.75
N PRO A 32 -6.67 17.63 4.53
CA PRO A 32 -6.41 16.92 3.28
C PRO A 32 -7.05 17.64 2.09
N LYS A 33 -6.28 17.83 1.02
CA LYS A 33 -6.77 18.46 -0.22
C LYS A 33 -7.30 17.40 -1.18
N THR A 34 -6.61 16.26 -1.25
CA THR A 34 -7.01 15.11 -2.07
C THR A 34 -7.47 13.94 -1.20
N ALA A 35 -7.91 12.85 -1.83
CA ALA A 35 -8.29 11.64 -1.11
C ALA A 35 -7.06 10.99 -0.44
N VAL A 36 -7.24 10.51 0.80
CA VAL A 36 -6.16 9.90 1.59
C VAL A 36 -6.22 8.39 1.41
N TRP A 37 -5.31 7.85 0.62
CA TRP A 37 -5.36 6.45 0.19
C TRP A 37 -4.48 5.52 1.03
N PHE A 38 -4.90 4.27 1.12
CA PHE A 38 -4.09 3.16 1.60
C PHE A 38 -4.48 1.86 0.88
N ILE A 39 -3.70 0.79 1.10
CA ILE A 39 -3.90 -0.52 0.49
C ILE A 39 -4.08 -1.55 1.61
N LYS A 40 -4.99 -2.50 1.40
CA LYS A 40 -5.10 -3.72 2.19
C LYS A 40 -4.36 -4.83 1.42
N PRO A 41 -3.10 -5.15 1.77
CA PRO A 41 -2.29 -6.14 1.03
C PRO A 41 -2.89 -7.55 1.10
N ARG A 42 -2.39 -8.43 0.22
CA ARG A 42 -2.97 -9.77 -0.01
C ARG A 42 -3.08 -10.64 1.25
N ASN A 43 -2.20 -10.48 2.24
CA ASN A 43 -2.26 -11.21 3.51
C ASN A 43 -3.47 -10.81 4.39
N THR A 44 -4.04 -9.63 4.16
CA THR A 44 -5.20 -9.12 4.92
C THR A 44 -6.52 -9.67 4.38
N VAL A 45 -6.59 -9.96 3.08
CA VAL A 45 -7.86 -10.20 2.37
C VAL A 45 -8.36 -11.61 2.65
N ILE A 46 -9.49 -11.71 3.35
CA ILE A 46 -10.14 -12.98 3.70
C ILE A 46 -11.61 -12.97 3.29
N ARG A 47 -12.22 -14.15 3.18
CA ARG A 47 -13.61 -14.29 2.71
C ARG A 47 -14.60 -14.40 3.87
N HIS A 48 -15.89 -14.37 3.53
CA HIS A 48 -16.95 -14.75 4.48
C HIS A 48 -16.64 -16.09 5.17
N GLY A 49 -16.80 -16.13 6.49
CA GLY A 49 -16.60 -17.30 7.34
C GLY A 49 -15.15 -17.58 7.72
N GLU A 50 -14.17 -16.98 7.03
CA GLU A 50 -12.76 -17.10 7.40
C GLU A 50 -12.48 -16.27 8.67
N PRO A 51 -11.60 -16.74 9.56
CA PRO A 51 -11.40 -16.08 10.84
C PRO A 51 -10.57 -14.80 10.72
N ILE A 52 -10.88 -13.80 11.54
CA ILE A 52 -10.06 -12.61 11.79
C ILE A 52 -9.09 -12.95 12.93
N PRO A 53 -7.77 -13.07 12.68
CA PRO A 53 -6.79 -13.33 13.73
C PRO A 53 -6.64 -12.11 14.64
N TYR A 54 -6.86 -12.29 15.93
CA TYR A 54 -6.77 -11.25 16.95
C TYR A 54 -5.37 -11.22 17.56
N PRO A 55 -4.57 -10.16 17.34
CA PRO A 55 -3.26 -10.01 17.98
C PRO A 55 -3.39 -9.78 19.48
N GLN A 56 -2.67 -10.56 20.29
CA GLN A 56 -2.71 -10.44 21.75
C GLN A 56 -2.14 -9.08 22.20
N GLY A 57 -2.79 -8.46 23.19
CA GLY A 57 -2.34 -7.19 23.78
C GLY A 57 -2.76 -5.93 23.02
N GLU A 58 -3.39 -6.09 21.85
CA GLU A 58 -3.83 -4.98 21.01
C GLU A 58 -5.32 -4.67 21.20
N LYS A 59 -5.74 -3.46 20.84
CA LYS A 59 -7.16 -3.09 20.68
C LYS A 59 -7.54 -3.19 19.21
N VAL A 60 -8.40 -4.15 18.86
CA VAL A 60 -8.83 -4.35 17.47
C VAL A 60 -10.23 -3.77 17.25
N LEU A 61 -10.42 -3.08 16.13
CA LEU A 61 -11.67 -2.42 15.76
C LEU A 61 -12.24 -3.01 14.48
N SER A 62 -13.55 -3.25 14.46
CA SER A 62 -14.31 -3.47 13.23
C SER A 62 -14.39 -2.17 12.44
N GLY A 63 -14.22 -2.24 11.13
CA GLY A 63 -14.43 -1.14 10.19
C GLY A 63 -15.42 -1.53 9.12
N ALA A 64 -16.64 -1.89 9.52
CA ALA A 64 -17.68 -2.28 8.57
C ALA A 64 -17.87 -1.20 7.49
N THR A 65 -17.80 -1.62 6.24
CA THR A 65 -17.85 -0.73 5.08
C THR A 65 -18.38 -1.47 3.85
N VAL A 66 -18.43 -0.76 2.74
CA VAL A 66 -18.76 -1.29 1.42
C VAL A 66 -17.60 -1.00 0.47
N ALA A 67 -17.36 -1.93 -0.44
CA ALA A 67 -16.38 -1.82 -1.50
C ALA A 67 -17.10 -1.68 -2.84
N LEU A 68 -16.68 -0.74 -3.69
CA LEU A 68 -16.96 -0.85 -5.12
C LEU A 68 -16.02 -1.89 -5.72
N ILE A 69 -16.50 -2.65 -6.70
CA ILE A 69 -15.71 -3.64 -7.43
C ILE A 69 -15.59 -3.21 -8.89
N VAL A 70 -14.37 -3.08 -9.39
CA VAL A 70 -14.09 -2.67 -10.76
C VAL A 70 -14.44 -3.81 -11.72
N GLY A 71 -15.24 -3.51 -12.75
CA GLY A 71 -15.71 -4.48 -13.74
C GLY A 71 -14.93 -4.49 -15.04
N LYS A 72 -14.31 -3.37 -15.40
CA LYS A 72 -13.44 -3.22 -16.58
C LYS A 72 -12.31 -2.24 -16.26
N THR A 73 -11.21 -2.31 -17.01
CA THR A 73 -10.04 -1.45 -16.79
C THR A 73 -10.45 0.02 -16.73
N ALA A 74 -10.15 0.70 -15.63
CA ALA A 74 -10.47 2.09 -15.38
C ALA A 74 -9.17 2.90 -15.30
N SER A 75 -8.98 3.84 -16.24
CA SER A 75 -7.87 4.78 -16.25
C SER A 75 -8.39 6.16 -16.64
N ARG A 76 -8.08 7.16 -15.83
CA ARG A 76 -8.46 8.58 -15.99
C ARG A 76 -9.94 8.76 -16.30
N ILE A 77 -10.81 8.01 -15.62
CA ILE A 77 -12.25 8.09 -15.88
C ILE A 77 -12.84 9.33 -15.22
N ARG A 78 -13.88 9.88 -15.84
CA ARG A 78 -14.69 10.95 -15.25
C ARG A 78 -15.74 10.38 -14.28
N PRO A 79 -16.14 11.10 -13.22
CA PRO A 79 -17.13 10.60 -12.26
C PRO A 79 -18.45 10.17 -12.90
N GLU A 80 -18.92 10.87 -13.95
CA GLU A 80 -20.20 10.58 -14.61
C GLU A 80 -20.18 9.24 -15.37
N ALA A 81 -18.99 8.75 -15.73
CA ALA A 81 -18.80 7.47 -16.39
C ALA A 81 -18.58 6.32 -15.40
N ALA A 82 -18.43 6.58 -14.10
CA ALA A 82 -17.97 5.60 -13.13
C ALA A 82 -18.87 4.35 -13.04
N ALA A 83 -20.19 4.52 -13.17
CA ALA A 83 -21.14 3.40 -13.15
C ALA A 83 -20.82 2.34 -14.23
N ASP A 84 -20.34 2.76 -15.41
CA ASP A 84 -19.98 1.83 -16.49
C ASP A 84 -18.73 0.99 -16.19
N TYR A 85 -17.94 1.39 -15.19
CA TYR A 85 -16.71 0.71 -14.76
C TYR A 85 -16.89 -0.08 -13.46
N ILE A 86 -18.01 0.09 -12.74
CA ILE A 86 -18.30 -0.62 -11.50
C ILE A 86 -19.13 -1.86 -11.84
N ALA A 87 -18.61 -3.06 -11.55
CA ALA A 87 -19.35 -4.31 -11.73
C ALA A 87 -20.43 -4.52 -10.65
N GLY A 88 -20.24 -3.92 -9.48
CA GLY A 88 -21.13 -4.03 -8.34
C GLY A 88 -20.41 -3.65 -7.06
N TYR A 89 -21.04 -4.01 -5.94
CA TYR A 89 -20.55 -3.67 -4.62
C TYR A 89 -20.51 -4.91 -3.73
N ALA A 90 -19.60 -4.93 -2.77
CA ALA A 90 -19.50 -5.99 -1.77
C ALA A 90 -19.37 -5.38 -0.38
N LEU A 91 -19.99 -6.01 0.63
CA LEU A 91 -19.66 -5.66 2.02
C LEU A 91 -18.20 -5.99 2.30
N ALA A 92 -17.56 -5.17 3.12
CA ALA A 92 -16.19 -5.37 3.55
C ALA A 92 -16.02 -4.96 5.01
N ASN A 93 -14.96 -5.44 5.63
CA ASN A 93 -14.55 -5.00 6.97
C ASN A 93 -13.11 -4.49 6.92
N GLU A 94 -12.93 -3.18 7.09
CA GLU A 94 -11.63 -2.55 7.26
C GLU A 94 -11.19 -2.72 8.73
N VAL A 95 -10.83 -3.94 9.12
CA VAL A 95 -10.35 -4.22 10.47
C VAL A 95 -9.04 -3.47 10.68
N SER A 96 -8.91 -2.82 11.84
CA SER A 96 -7.80 -1.94 12.14
C SER A 96 -7.50 -1.92 13.64
N LEU A 97 -6.24 -1.65 14.00
CA LEU A 97 -5.93 -1.06 15.30
C LEU A 97 -6.43 0.40 15.37
N PRO A 98 -6.40 1.08 16.53
CA PRO A 98 -6.90 2.44 16.64
C PRO A 98 -6.20 3.42 15.69
N GLU A 99 -6.97 4.32 15.10
CA GLU A 99 -6.45 5.34 14.19
C GLU A 99 -5.99 6.57 14.99
N GLU A 100 -4.79 6.48 15.58
CA GLU A 100 -4.22 7.53 16.45
C GLU A 100 -3.40 8.58 15.69
N SER A 101 -3.10 8.32 14.42
CA SER A 101 -2.40 9.25 13.54
C SER A 101 -2.77 8.99 12.08
N PHE A 102 -2.83 10.05 11.30
CA PHE A 102 -2.95 10.00 9.84
C PHE A 102 -1.69 10.49 9.13
N TYR A 103 -0.59 10.73 9.86
CA TYR A 103 0.59 11.34 9.26
C TYR A 103 1.43 10.34 8.44
N ARG A 104 1.84 9.23 9.05
CA ARG A 104 2.57 8.14 8.37
C ARG A 104 1.62 7.00 8.01
N PRO A 105 1.94 6.20 6.98
CA PRO A 105 1.13 5.04 6.60
C PRO A 105 0.87 4.10 7.78
N ALA A 106 -0.38 3.71 7.99
CA ALA A 106 -0.82 2.93 9.14
C ALA A 106 -0.59 1.41 8.96
N ILE A 107 0.64 1.01 8.60
CA ILE A 107 0.96 -0.36 8.19
C ILE A 107 0.68 -1.38 9.30
N LYS A 108 1.24 -1.20 10.50
CA LYS A 108 0.97 -2.06 11.67
C LYS A 108 -0.51 -2.13 12.06
N ALA A 109 -1.23 -1.03 11.84
CA ALA A 109 -2.64 -0.94 12.21
C ALA A 109 -3.55 -1.69 11.23
N LYS A 110 -3.26 -1.61 9.92
CA LYS A 110 -4.20 -2.00 8.87
C LYS A 110 -3.75 -3.20 8.03
N CYS A 111 -2.47 -3.58 8.06
CA CYS A 111 -1.91 -4.61 7.17
C CYS A 111 -1.66 -5.97 7.84
N ARG A 112 -2.21 -6.19 9.04
CA ARG A 112 -2.11 -7.48 9.74
C ARG A 112 -2.91 -8.57 9.02
N ASP A 113 -2.53 -9.82 9.24
CA ASP A 113 -3.18 -10.96 8.56
C ASP A 113 -4.68 -10.99 8.86
N GLY A 114 -5.49 -11.25 7.83
CA GLY A 114 -6.95 -11.32 7.96
C GLY A 114 -7.67 -10.00 8.26
N PHE A 115 -7.00 -8.84 8.22
CA PHE A 115 -7.61 -7.54 8.55
C PHE A 115 -8.48 -6.93 7.43
N CYS A 116 -8.84 -7.69 6.39
CA CYS A 116 -9.71 -7.25 5.31
C CYS A 116 -10.71 -8.34 4.88
N PRO A 117 -11.69 -8.72 5.72
CA PRO A 117 -12.85 -9.46 5.24
C PRO A 117 -13.54 -8.77 4.07
N LEU A 118 -13.77 -9.50 2.99
CA LEU A 118 -14.44 -9.01 1.79
C LEU A 118 -15.50 -10.03 1.36
N GLY A 119 -16.74 -9.56 1.30
CA GLY A 119 -17.93 -10.36 1.03
C GLY A 119 -18.16 -10.65 -0.44
N GLU A 120 -19.33 -11.24 -0.71
CA GLU A 120 -19.79 -11.48 -2.07
C GLU A 120 -20.27 -10.17 -2.73
N MET A 121 -19.96 -10.01 -4.02
CA MET A 121 -20.41 -8.87 -4.79
C MET A 121 -21.86 -9.05 -5.22
N ALA A 122 -22.66 -7.99 -5.14
CA ALA A 122 -23.97 -7.92 -5.78
C ALA A 122 -24.06 -6.72 -6.74
N PRO A 123 -24.85 -6.85 -7.83
CA PRO A 123 -25.01 -5.81 -8.83
C PRO A 123 -26.03 -4.76 -8.36
N LEU A 124 -25.62 -3.85 -7.48
CA LEU A 124 -26.39 -2.65 -7.16
C LEU A 124 -26.01 -1.52 -8.13
N SER A 125 -26.97 -0.65 -8.44
CA SER A 125 -26.72 0.55 -9.28
C SER A 125 -25.82 1.56 -8.59
N ASP A 126 -26.01 1.71 -7.29
CA ASP A 126 -25.30 2.63 -6.41
C ASP A 126 -25.41 2.14 -4.96
N VAL A 127 -24.70 2.81 -4.07
CA VAL A 127 -24.75 2.59 -2.63
C VAL A 127 -25.01 3.92 -1.91
N ASP A 128 -25.77 4.81 -2.53
CA ASP A 128 -26.09 6.12 -1.98
C ASP A 128 -27.13 5.97 -0.86
N ASN A 129 -26.95 6.72 0.24
CA ASN A 129 -27.82 6.64 1.42
C ASN A 129 -27.95 5.23 2.02
N LEU A 130 -26.95 4.37 1.80
CA LEU A 130 -26.92 3.00 2.30
C LEU A 130 -26.53 2.99 3.77
N THR A 131 -27.42 2.45 4.62
CA THR A 131 -27.08 2.16 6.02
C THR A 131 -26.33 0.82 6.09
N ILE A 132 -25.15 0.87 6.70
CA ILE A 132 -24.30 -0.29 6.98
C ILE A 132 -24.39 -0.57 8.48
N ILE A 133 -24.72 -1.81 8.83
CA ILE A 133 -24.96 -2.25 10.20
C ILE A 133 -23.89 -3.28 10.57
N THR A 134 -23.32 -3.13 11.77
CA THR A 134 -22.44 -4.12 12.40
C THR A 134 -23.19 -4.79 13.53
N GLU A 135 -23.29 -6.12 13.49
CA GLU A 135 -23.72 -6.95 14.60
C GLU A 135 -22.52 -7.68 15.21
N ILE A 136 -22.49 -7.77 16.53
CA ILE A 136 -21.58 -8.64 17.27
C ILE A 136 -22.42 -9.67 18.02
N ASN A 137 -22.16 -10.95 17.76
CA ASN A 137 -22.85 -12.07 18.39
C ASN A 137 -24.39 -12.00 18.24
N GLY A 138 -24.85 -11.56 17.05
CA GLY A 138 -26.27 -11.44 16.71
C GLY A 138 -26.99 -10.24 17.34
N ARG A 139 -26.25 -9.26 17.87
CA ARG A 139 -26.80 -8.00 18.39
C ARG A 139 -26.18 -6.83 17.65
N GLU A 140 -27.00 -5.89 17.22
CA GLU A 140 -26.52 -4.64 16.64
C GLU A 140 -25.60 -3.92 17.63
N ALA A 141 -24.40 -3.58 17.14
CA ALA A 141 -23.36 -2.92 17.90
C ALA A 141 -22.99 -1.55 17.31
N ASP A 142 -23.24 -1.33 16.02
CA ASP A 142 -23.02 -0.06 15.32
C ASP A 142 -23.83 0.02 14.03
N HIS A 143 -24.09 1.24 13.57
CA HIS A 143 -24.55 1.52 12.21
C HIS A 143 -24.08 2.90 11.75
N TRP A 144 -23.91 3.06 10.44
CA TRP A 144 -23.59 4.36 9.83
C TRP A 144 -24.12 4.42 8.39
N ASN A 145 -24.08 5.59 7.76
CA ASN A 145 -24.68 5.81 6.44
C ASN A 145 -23.68 6.39 5.41
N THR A 146 -23.70 5.87 4.18
CA THR A 146 -22.82 6.35 3.10
C THR A 146 -23.08 7.81 2.68
N ALA A 147 -24.24 8.38 2.98
CA ALA A 147 -24.56 9.80 2.75
C ALA A 147 -23.67 10.77 3.56
N ASP A 148 -23.05 10.27 4.62
CA ASP A 148 -22.11 11.02 5.47
C ASP A 148 -20.67 10.96 4.96
N LEU A 149 -20.43 10.30 3.82
CA LEU A 149 -19.14 10.33 3.15
C LEU A 149 -18.91 11.68 2.43
N GLN A 150 -17.66 12.11 2.39
CA GLN A 150 -17.21 13.29 1.67
C GLN A 150 -17.15 13.02 0.16
N ARG A 151 -16.61 11.86 -0.23
CA ARG A 151 -16.52 11.41 -1.63
C ARG A 151 -17.33 10.14 -1.85
N SER A 152 -18.15 10.15 -2.90
CA SER A 152 -18.93 8.99 -3.35
C SER A 152 -18.06 7.94 -4.06
N ALA A 153 -18.63 6.76 -4.32
CA ALA A 153 -17.96 5.71 -5.10
C ALA A 153 -17.44 6.20 -6.45
N ALA A 154 -18.24 6.98 -7.17
CA ALA A 154 -17.87 7.54 -8.48
C ALA A 154 -16.70 8.53 -8.37
N GLN A 155 -16.72 9.40 -7.36
CA GLN A 155 -15.65 10.37 -7.13
C GLN A 155 -14.34 9.69 -6.72
N LEU A 156 -14.41 8.62 -5.91
CA LEU A 156 -13.24 7.84 -5.51
C LEU A 156 -12.62 7.07 -6.68
N LEU A 157 -13.44 6.39 -7.49
CA LEU A 157 -12.95 5.67 -8.66
C LEU A 157 -12.30 6.63 -9.66
N SER A 158 -12.95 7.77 -9.93
CA SER A 158 -12.37 8.82 -10.78
C SER A 158 -11.04 9.33 -10.22
N ALA A 159 -11.01 9.71 -8.93
CA ALA A 159 -9.82 10.29 -8.30
C ALA A 159 -8.63 9.33 -8.24
N LEU A 160 -8.86 8.04 -8.01
CA LEU A 160 -7.78 7.04 -8.01
C LEU A 160 -7.32 6.70 -9.43
N SER A 161 -8.28 6.49 -10.35
CA SER A 161 -7.98 6.17 -11.76
C SER A 161 -7.22 7.27 -12.49
N GLU A 162 -7.25 8.51 -11.99
CA GLU A 162 -6.50 9.64 -12.55
C GLU A 162 -4.99 9.35 -12.65
N PHE A 163 -4.45 8.60 -11.69
CA PHE A 163 -3.01 8.30 -11.64
C PHE A 163 -2.66 6.82 -11.50
N ALA A 164 -3.59 6.00 -11.01
CA ALA A 164 -3.41 4.56 -10.84
C ALA A 164 -4.52 3.83 -11.60
N THR A 165 -4.19 3.18 -12.70
CA THR A 165 -5.13 2.33 -13.43
C THR A 165 -5.67 1.26 -12.49
N LEU A 166 -6.95 0.93 -12.60
CA LEU A 166 -7.57 -0.18 -11.88
C LEU A 166 -8.02 -1.24 -12.87
N ASN A 167 -7.84 -2.51 -12.52
CA ASN A 167 -8.18 -3.67 -13.34
C ASN A 167 -9.47 -4.34 -12.86
N PRO A 168 -10.14 -5.15 -13.70
CA PRO A 168 -11.28 -5.96 -13.28
C PRO A 168 -10.98 -6.77 -12.01
N GLY A 169 -11.82 -6.62 -11.00
CA GLY A 169 -11.68 -7.29 -9.70
C GLY A 169 -10.86 -6.53 -8.66
N ASP A 170 -10.25 -5.39 -9.00
CA ASP A 170 -9.77 -4.42 -8.01
C ASP A 170 -10.95 -3.82 -7.25
N ALA A 171 -10.70 -3.40 -6.01
CA ALA A 171 -11.73 -2.86 -5.13
C ALA A 171 -11.30 -1.55 -4.50
N ILE A 172 -12.27 -0.68 -4.18
CA ILE A 172 -12.06 0.51 -3.36
C ILE A 172 -13.02 0.46 -2.17
N LEU A 173 -12.49 0.37 -0.95
CA LEU A 173 -13.28 0.53 0.28
C LEU A 173 -13.67 2.00 0.43
N LEU A 174 -14.96 2.28 0.59
CA LEU A 174 -15.50 3.65 0.46
C LEU A 174 -15.28 4.54 1.69
N GLY A 175 -14.82 3.98 2.80
CA GLY A 175 -14.51 4.71 4.03
C GLY A 175 -15.26 4.16 5.24
N THR A 176 -14.99 4.75 6.39
CA THR A 176 -15.48 4.30 7.70
C THR A 176 -15.72 5.51 8.59
N PRO A 177 -16.66 5.45 9.54
CA PRO A 177 -16.87 6.51 10.51
C PRO A 177 -15.74 6.58 11.56
N GLN A 178 -15.70 7.69 12.29
CA GLN A 178 -14.78 7.92 13.41
C GLN A 178 -14.98 6.89 14.53
N ASN A 179 -16.24 6.62 14.88
CA ASN A 179 -16.59 5.68 15.93
C ASN A 179 -16.61 4.27 15.34
N ARG A 180 -15.96 3.33 16.03
CA ARG A 180 -15.84 1.95 15.59
C ARG A 180 -16.03 1.02 16.78
N VAL A 181 -16.52 -0.19 16.50
CA VAL A 181 -16.75 -1.20 17.52
C VAL A 181 -15.49 -2.00 17.79
N ALA A 182 -15.14 -2.17 19.05
CA ALA A 182 -14.03 -3.02 19.44
C ALA A 182 -14.41 -4.51 19.32
N LEU A 183 -13.50 -5.31 18.79
CA LEU A 183 -13.63 -6.76 18.64
C LEU A 183 -12.91 -7.47 19.79
N ARG A 184 -13.30 -8.73 20.04
CA ARG A 184 -12.64 -9.63 20.99
C ARG A 184 -12.59 -11.06 20.43
N PRO A 185 -11.60 -11.88 20.82
CA PRO A 185 -11.62 -13.31 20.53
C PRO A 185 -12.93 -13.95 20.98
N GLY A 186 -13.52 -14.78 20.12
CA GLY A 186 -14.83 -15.42 20.32
C GLY A 186 -16.01 -14.66 19.71
N ASP A 187 -15.84 -13.41 19.29
CA ASP A 187 -16.89 -12.66 18.61
C ASP A 187 -17.21 -13.24 17.23
N ARG A 188 -18.49 -13.20 16.85
CA ARG A 188 -18.91 -13.28 15.44
C ARG A 188 -19.31 -11.89 15.00
N VAL A 189 -18.57 -11.34 14.05
CA VAL A 189 -18.78 -10.00 13.52
C VAL A 189 -19.53 -10.14 12.21
N ARG A 190 -20.75 -9.63 12.17
CA ARG A 190 -21.63 -9.70 10.99
C ARG A 190 -21.90 -8.28 10.48
N ILE A 191 -21.78 -8.08 9.18
CA ILE A 191 -22.03 -6.83 8.49
C ILE A 191 -23.23 -7.03 7.58
N LEU A 192 -24.15 -6.07 7.63
CA LEU A 192 -25.41 -6.08 6.91
C LEU A 192 -25.62 -4.74 6.21
N ALA A 193 -26.15 -4.78 4.99
CA ALA A 193 -26.71 -3.61 4.34
C ALA A 193 -27.77 -4.07 3.34
N LYS A 194 -28.79 -3.23 3.09
CA LYS A 194 -29.89 -3.57 2.19
C LYS A 194 -29.37 -3.87 0.77
N GLY A 195 -29.77 -5.02 0.22
CA GLY A 195 -29.42 -5.42 -1.14
C GLY A 195 -28.08 -6.15 -1.28
N LEU A 196 -27.28 -6.24 -0.22
CA LEU A 196 -25.99 -6.94 -0.23
C LEU A 196 -26.05 -8.24 0.59
N PRO A 197 -25.40 -9.34 0.14
CA PRO A 197 -25.24 -10.55 0.95
C PRO A 197 -24.46 -10.25 2.23
N ALA A 198 -24.93 -10.80 3.36
CA ALA A 198 -24.29 -10.59 4.65
C ALA A 198 -22.84 -11.11 4.67
N LEU A 199 -21.94 -10.34 5.29
CA LEU A 199 -20.56 -10.75 5.54
C LEU A 199 -20.43 -11.08 7.03
N GLU A 200 -19.99 -12.29 7.37
CA GLU A 200 -19.78 -12.69 8.77
C GLU A 200 -18.43 -13.38 8.91
N ASN A 201 -17.69 -13.03 9.97
CA ASN A 201 -16.38 -13.60 10.27
C ASN A 201 -16.25 -13.85 11.78
N PRO A 202 -15.75 -15.02 12.20
CA PRO A 202 -15.37 -15.23 13.59
C PRO A 202 -14.05 -14.52 13.91
N VAL A 203 -13.92 -13.98 15.12
CA VAL A 203 -12.67 -13.44 15.65
C VAL A 203 -12.02 -14.51 16.51
N VAL A 204 -10.79 -14.88 16.19
CA VAL A 204 -10.06 -15.97 16.87
C VAL A 204 -8.74 -15.42 17.41
N ALA A 205 -8.23 -15.98 18.50
CA ALA A 205 -6.89 -15.60 18.96
C ALA A 205 -5.83 -16.01 17.92
N GLU A 206 -4.82 -15.15 17.67
CA GLU A 206 -3.84 -15.39 16.60
C GLU A 206 -3.00 -16.68 16.81
N ASP A 207 -2.80 -17.08 18.05
CA ASP A 207 -2.06 -18.30 18.43
C ASP A 207 -2.84 -19.58 18.13
N GLU A 208 -4.17 -19.53 18.20
CA GLU A 208 -5.07 -20.61 17.75
C GLU A 208 -5.09 -20.70 16.22
N PHE A 209 -5.02 -19.55 15.53
CA PHE A 209 -4.99 -19.46 14.07
C PHE A 209 -3.69 -20.04 13.47
N ALA A 210 -2.54 -19.71 14.06
CA ALA A 210 -1.23 -20.16 13.58
C ALA A 210 -1.06 -21.70 13.55
N ARG A 211 -1.85 -22.45 14.32
CA ARG A 211 -1.79 -23.92 14.39
C ARG A 211 -2.44 -24.63 13.20
N HIS A 212 -3.13 -23.91 12.31
CA HIS A 212 -4.05 -24.51 11.33
C HIS A 212 -3.79 -24.17 9.85
N GLN A 213 -2.64 -23.60 9.46
CA GLN A 213 -2.46 -23.21 8.05
C GLN A 213 -1.25 -23.82 7.34
N THR A 214 -1.58 -24.54 6.27
CA THR A 214 -0.77 -24.69 5.07
C THR A 214 -1.33 -23.72 4.03
N PHE A 215 -0.74 -22.52 3.90
CA PHE A 215 -1.10 -21.63 2.80
C PHE A 215 -0.47 -22.15 1.51
N THR A 216 -1.28 -22.70 0.60
CA THR A 216 -0.87 -22.89 -0.80
C THR A 216 -1.48 -21.78 -1.64
N TRP A 217 -0.68 -20.77 -1.98
CA TRP A 217 -1.05 -19.80 -3.02
C TRP A 217 -0.25 -20.09 -4.30
N PRO A 218 -0.89 -20.12 -5.49
CA PRO A 218 -0.15 -20.28 -6.74
C PRO A 218 0.70 -19.03 -6.99
N LEU A 219 1.99 -19.24 -7.23
CA LEU A 219 2.98 -18.23 -7.63
C LEU A 219 2.50 -17.49 -8.90
N SER A 220 1.84 -16.36 -8.72
CA SER A 220 1.69 -15.33 -9.77
C SER A 220 2.56 -14.13 -9.39
N ALA A 221 3.17 -13.52 -10.40
CA ALA A 221 4.15 -12.44 -10.31
C ALA A 221 3.61 -11.10 -9.77
N THR A 222 2.87 -11.11 -8.66
CA THR A 222 2.25 -9.94 -8.02
C THR A 222 2.34 -10.06 -6.50
N GLY A 223 3.56 -10.02 -5.96
CA GLY A 223 3.76 -9.89 -4.51
C GLY A 223 3.49 -8.48 -4.02
N THR A 224 3.36 -8.33 -2.70
CA THR A 224 3.26 -7.01 -2.06
C THR A 224 4.60 -6.30 -2.21
N LEU A 225 4.63 -5.06 -2.72
CA LEU A 225 5.83 -4.22 -2.70
C LEU A 225 5.79 -3.30 -1.49
N PHE A 226 6.62 -3.61 -0.49
CA PHE A 226 6.97 -2.73 0.61
C PHE A 226 8.11 -1.81 0.15
N ALA A 227 8.05 -0.55 0.54
CA ALA A 227 9.11 0.43 0.27
C ALA A 227 9.43 1.22 1.54
N LEU A 228 10.72 1.57 1.67
CA LEU A 228 11.25 2.21 2.86
C LEU A 228 11.57 3.68 2.58
N GLY A 229 11.02 4.58 3.39
CA GLY A 229 11.44 5.98 3.37
C GLY A 229 12.57 6.25 4.36
N LEU A 230 13.52 7.10 3.97
CA LEU A 230 14.60 7.60 4.85
C LEU A 230 15.47 6.49 5.47
N ASN A 231 15.82 5.46 4.71
CA ASN A 231 16.59 4.31 5.21
C ASN A 231 18.09 4.35 4.86
N TYR A 232 18.62 5.49 4.42
CA TYR A 232 20.05 5.72 4.24
C TYR A 232 20.49 6.86 5.16
N ALA A 233 21.57 6.66 5.91
CA ALA A 233 22.09 7.64 6.89
C ALA A 233 22.32 9.02 6.25
N ASP A 234 22.91 9.00 5.05
CA ASP A 234 23.23 10.20 4.28
C ASP A 234 21.98 10.93 3.76
N HIS A 235 20.95 10.19 3.33
CA HIS A 235 19.71 10.80 2.83
C HIS A 235 18.86 11.41 3.96
N ALA A 236 18.86 10.78 5.15
CA ALA A 236 18.19 11.34 6.33
C ALA A 236 18.78 12.70 6.74
N SER A 237 20.11 12.86 6.60
CA SER A 237 20.82 14.10 6.91
C SER A 237 20.50 15.25 5.94
N GLU A 238 20.32 14.97 4.64
CA GLU A 238 19.99 15.96 3.59
C GLU A 238 18.64 16.64 3.85
N LEU A 239 17.73 15.92 4.49
CA LEU A 239 16.38 16.39 4.79
C LEU A 239 16.23 16.95 6.21
N ALA A 240 17.33 17.14 6.96
CA ALA A 240 17.34 17.63 8.34
C ALA A 240 16.43 16.84 9.31
N PHE A 241 16.19 15.55 9.04
CA PHE A 241 15.41 14.68 9.93
C PHE A 241 16.31 13.95 10.91
N THR A 242 15.86 13.82 12.15
CA THR A 242 16.41 12.82 13.07
C THR A 242 16.19 11.43 12.47
N PRO A 243 17.20 10.54 12.45
CA PRO A 243 17.02 9.17 11.98
C PRO A 243 15.78 8.52 12.62
N PRO A 244 14.92 7.88 11.82
CA PRO A 244 13.70 7.30 12.34
C PRO A 244 14.02 6.21 13.37
N LYS A 245 13.22 6.13 14.45
CA LYS A 245 13.39 5.11 15.51
C LYS A 245 12.83 3.75 15.12
N GLU A 246 11.92 3.72 14.16
CA GLU A 246 11.37 2.51 13.54
C GLU A 246 11.27 2.71 12.02
N PRO A 247 11.28 1.62 11.23
CA PRO A 247 11.17 1.71 9.78
C PRO A 247 9.93 2.47 9.31
N LEU A 248 10.12 3.45 8.41
CA LEU A 248 9.01 4.07 7.70
C LEU A 248 8.67 3.22 6.48
N VAL A 249 7.63 2.39 6.60
CA VAL A 249 7.18 1.49 5.55
C VAL A 249 5.94 2.07 4.86
N PHE A 250 5.88 1.97 3.54
CA PHE A 250 4.68 2.17 2.73
C PHE A 250 4.51 1.05 1.69
N ILE A 251 3.31 0.93 1.12
CA ILE A 251 2.99 -0.09 0.11
C ILE A 251 2.75 0.57 -1.23
N LYS A 252 3.26 -0.05 -2.29
CA LYS A 252 3.06 0.39 -3.68
C LYS A 252 2.12 -0.55 -4.42
N ALA A 253 1.14 0.01 -5.13
CA ALA A 253 0.18 -0.78 -5.92
C ALA A 253 0.84 -1.35 -7.19
N PRO A 254 0.46 -2.57 -7.65
CA PRO A 254 1.19 -3.28 -8.71
C PRO A 254 1.20 -2.57 -10.07
N ASN A 255 0.20 -1.75 -10.39
CA ASN A 255 0.16 -1.03 -11.67
C ASN A 255 1.20 0.10 -11.78
N THR A 256 1.90 0.44 -10.69
CA THR A 256 3.05 1.34 -10.75
C THR A 256 4.28 0.67 -11.39
N PHE A 257 4.33 -0.66 -11.44
CA PHE A 257 5.48 -1.38 -11.97
C PHE A 257 5.60 -1.21 -13.49
N THR A 258 6.82 -1.05 -13.97
CA THR A 258 7.14 -1.14 -15.39
C THR A 258 8.48 -1.84 -15.57
N GLU A 259 8.73 -2.37 -16.77
CA GLU A 259 9.89 -3.20 -17.03
C GLU A 259 11.12 -2.38 -17.45
N HIS A 260 12.23 -3.09 -17.66
CA HIS A 260 13.44 -2.54 -18.26
C HIS A 260 13.20 -2.00 -19.68
N HIS A 261 13.87 -0.89 -20.02
CA HIS A 261 13.74 -0.16 -21.29
C HIS A 261 12.35 0.43 -21.58
N GLN A 262 11.46 0.48 -20.59
CA GLN A 262 10.16 1.13 -20.71
C GLN A 262 10.23 2.63 -20.39
N THR A 263 9.07 3.28 -20.48
CA THR A 263 8.92 4.71 -20.23
C THR A 263 8.18 5.00 -18.92
N SER A 264 8.50 6.12 -18.28
CA SER A 264 7.76 6.66 -17.14
C SER A 264 7.29 8.09 -17.45
N VAL A 265 6.05 8.39 -17.11
CA VAL A 265 5.42 9.68 -17.48
C VAL A 265 5.75 10.74 -16.44
N ARG A 266 6.37 11.85 -16.87
CA ARG A 266 6.41 13.07 -16.07
C ARG A 266 5.09 13.83 -16.27
N PRO A 267 4.32 14.10 -15.20
CA PRO A 267 3.07 14.82 -15.33
C PRO A 267 3.28 16.25 -15.85
N ASN A 268 2.28 16.79 -16.51
CA ASN A 268 2.32 18.18 -16.94
C ASN A 268 2.38 19.12 -15.73
N ASN A 269 3.11 20.22 -15.86
CA ASN A 269 3.14 21.33 -14.90
C ASN A 269 3.60 20.98 -13.48
N VAL A 270 4.41 19.92 -13.31
CA VAL A 270 5.08 19.64 -12.02
C VAL A 270 6.46 20.28 -11.97
N GLU A 271 6.81 20.81 -10.81
CA GLU A 271 8.11 21.43 -10.54
C GLU A 271 9.21 20.38 -10.40
N TYR A 272 8.96 19.27 -9.69
CA TYR A 272 10.03 18.33 -9.35
C TYR A 272 9.62 16.85 -9.39
N MET A 273 10.26 16.10 -10.28
CA MET A 273 10.22 14.63 -10.37
C MET A 273 11.64 14.11 -10.23
N HIS A 274 11.89 13.19 -9.31
CA HIS A 274 13.22 12.63 -9.09
C HIS A 274 13.20 11.10 -9.05
N TYR A 275 14.32 10.49 -9.47
CA TYR A 275 14.59 9.06 -9.38
C TYR A 275 15.00 8.65 -7.96
N GLU A 276 14.84 7.38 -7.63
CA GLU A 276 15.32 6.78 -6.37
C GLU A 276 15.85 5.38 -6.68
N ALA A 277 17.17 5.22 -6.83
CA ALA A 277 17.78 3.92 -7.07
C ALA A 277 17.76 3.08 -5.79
N GLU A 278 17.13 1.90 -5.85
CA GLU A 278 16.99 1.03 -4.68
C GLU A 278 17.37 -0.43 -4.98
N LEU A 279 18.01 -1.05 -4.00
CA LEU A 279 18.05 -2.51 -3.90
C LEU A 279 16.66 -3.01 -3.49
N VAL A 280 16.19 -4.05 -4.16
CA VAL A 280 14.93 -4.73 -3.83
C VAL A 280 15.22 -6.15 -3.40
N VAL A 281 14.77 -6.51 -2.19
CA VAL A 281 14.85 -7.86 -1.65
C VAL A 281 13.57 -8.62 -2.02
N VAL A 282 13.71 -9.83 -2.57
CA VAL A 282 12.58 -10.70 -2.91
C VAL A 282 12.45 -11.84 -1.90
N ILE A 283 11.28 -11.98 -1.30
CA ILE A 283 10.97 -13.06 -0.35
C ILE A 283 10.76 -14.37 -1.11
N GLY A 284 11.43 -15.43 -0.68
CA GLY A 284 11.37 -16.79 -1.25
C GLY A 284 10.61 -17.79 -0.40
N LYS A 285 10.46 -17.54 0.90
CA LYS A 285 9.74 -18.41 1.83
C LYS A 285 8.77 -17.59 2.67
N THR A 286 7.64 -18.20 3.04
CA THR A 286 6.67 -17.57 3.94
C THR A 286 7.32 -17.27 5.30
N ALA A 287 7.31 -16.02 5.74
CA ALA A 287 7.92 -15.56 6.99
C ALA A 287 6.87 -14.96 7.93
N ARG A 288 6.81 -15.46 9.16
CA ARG A 288 5.99 -14.93 10.26
C ARG A 288 6.74 -15.09 11.58
N LYS A 289 6.86 -14.01 12.35
CA LYS A 289 7.62 -13.93 13.62
C LYS A 289 9.04 -14.50 13.48
N VAL A 290 9.70 -14.15 12.39
CA VAL A 290 11.08 -14.57 12.09
C VAL A 290 12.07 -13.67 12.82
N SER A 291 13.09 -14.29 13.43
CA SER A 291 14.16 -13.55 14.08
C SER A 291 15.11 -12.93 13.06
N GLU A 292 15.77 -11.82 13.41
CA GLU A 292 16.77 -11.19 12.54
C GLU A 292 17.88 -12.18 12.13
N ALA A 293 18.29 -13.06 13.03
CA ALA A 293 19.33 -14.06 12.77
C ALA A 293 18.96 -15.08 11.68
N GLU A 294 17.67 -15.40 11.54
CA GLU A 294 17.15 -16.39 10.59
C GLU A 294 16.62 -15.73 9.29
N ALA A 295 16.46 -14.40 9.28
CA ALA A 295 15.76 -13.68 8.23
C ALA A 295 16.30 -13.91 6.81
N MET A 296 17.62 -14.04 6.67
CA MET A 296 18.26 -14.26 5.36
C MET A 296 17.92 -15.63 4.74
N GLU A 297 17.41 -16.59 5.53
CA GLU A 297 16.94 -17.88 5.01
C GLU A 297 15.65 -17.77 4.20
N TYR A 298 14.91 -16.68 4.39
CA TYR A 298 13.62 -16.40 3.74
C TYR A 298 13.75 -15.57 2.47
N VAL A 299 14.93 -15.04 2.17
CA VAL A 299 15.24 -14.33 0.92
C VAL A 299 15.39 -15.34 -0.22
N ALA A 300 14.77 -15.05 -1.36
CA ALA A 300 15.03 -15.72 -2.64
C ALA A 300 16.23 -15.08 -3.34
N GLY A 301 16.24 -13.76 -3.42
CA GLY A 301 17.26 -13.02 -4.16
C GLY A 301 17.01 -11.53 -4.16
N TYR A 302 17.68 -10.86 -5.11
CA TYR A 302 17.74 -9.41 -5.21
C TYR A 302 17.39 -8.94 -6.62
N THR A 303 16.73 -7.80 -6.73
CA THR A 303 16.52 -7.07 -7.98
C THR A 303 16.77 -5.58 -7.73
N VAL A 304 16.66 -4.75 -8.77
CA VAL A 304 16.75 -3.29 -8.66
C VAL A 304 15.42 -2.66 -9.06
N CYS A 305 15.07 -1.54 -8.44
CA CYS A 305 14.01 -0.65 -8.92
C CYS A 305 14.45 0.82 -8.94
N ASN A 306 13.66 1.63 -9.64
CA ASN A 306 13.70 3.08 -9.56
C ASN A 306 12.36 3.59 -8.98
N ASP A 307 12.35 4.04 -7.72
CA ASP A 307 11.13 4.47 -7.00
C ASP A 307 10.84 5.96 -7.19
N TYR A 308 10.46 6.34 -8.42
CA TYR A 308 10.18 7.74 -8.74
C TYR A 308 9.18 8.40 -7.78
N ALA A 309 9.39 9.69 -7.55
CA ALA A 309 8.46 10.52 -6.79
C ALA A 309 8.20 11.85 -7.49
N ILE A 310 6.95 12.31 -7.39
CA ILE A 310 6.53 13.66 -7.77
C ILE A 310 6.36 14.48 -6.50
N ARG A 311 7.30 15.37 -6.19
CA ARG A 311 7.31 16.07 -4.89
C ARG A 311 6.11 16.99 -4.70
N ASP A 312 5.64 17.61 -5.77
CA ASP A 312 4.47 18.49 -5.82
C ASP A 312 3.20 17.86 -5.25
N TYR A 313 3.11 16.52 -5.28
CA TYR A 313 1.91 15.78 -4.88
C TYR A 313 1.98 15.25 -3.44
N LEU A 314 3.06 15.54 -2.71
CA LEU A 314 3.19 15.17 -1.31
C LEU A 314 2.19 15.96 -0.46
N GLU A 315 1.42 15.21 0.33
CA GLU A 315 0.58 15.74 1.42
C GLU A 315 1.01 15.10 2.74
N ASN A 316 0.62 15.71 3.87
CA ASN A 316 0.95 15.22 5.22
C ASN A 316 -0.04 14.17 5.74
N TYR A 317 -0.59 13.37 4.83
CA TYR A 317 -1.55 12.33 5.10
C TYR A 317 -1.08 11.02 4.48
N TYR A 318 -0.82 10.02 5.33
CA TYR A 318 -0.17 8.75 4.99
C TYR A 318 1.05 8.98 4.08
N ARG A 319 1.96 9.85 4.54
CA ARG A 319 3.10 10.35 3.80
C ARG A 319 4.27 9.35 3.76
N PRO A 320 4.81 8.98 2.57
CA PRO A 320 4.40 9.41 1.23
C PRO A 320 3.15 8.67 0.72
N ASN A 321 2.22 9.40 0.09
CA ASN A 321 0.91 8.87 -0.32
C ASN A 321 0.93 8.26 -1.74
N LEU A 322 -0.14 7.54 -2.10
CA LEU A 322 -0.25 6.83 -3.39
C LEU A 322 -0.16 7.74 -4.61
N ARG A 323 -0.65 8.99 -4.55
CA ARG A 323 -0.57 9.92 -5.68
C ARG A 323 0.87 10.27 -6.04
N VAL A 324 1.79 10.13 -5.08
CA VAL A 324 3.24 10.26 -5.28
C VAL A 324 3.86 8.93 -5.70
N LYS A 325 3.54 7.84 -4.97
CA LYS A 325 4.30 6.59 -4.99
C LYS A 325 3.61 5.39 -5.65
N SER A 326 2.44 5.54 -6.25
CA SER A 326 1.74 4.43 -6.94
C SER A 326 1.13 4.88 -8.26
N ARG A 327 1.81 5.81 -8.95
CA ARG A 327 1.41 6.25 -10.29
C ARG A 327 1.80 5.20 -11.33
N ASP A 328 0.96 5.02 -12.35
CA ASP A 328 1.18 4.03 -13.40
C ASP A 328 2.58 4.15 -14.04
N GLY A 329 3.31 3.03 -14.06
CA GLY A 329 4.64 2.96 -14.67
C GLY A 329 5.73 3.83 -14.05
N LEU A 330 5.54 4.39 -12.85
CA LEU A 330 6.56 5.16 -12.13
C LEU A 330 7.43 4.30 -11.19
N THR A 331 7.46 2.99 -11.39
CA THR A 331 8.39 2.10 -10.70
C THR A 331 8.96 1.08 -11.67
N PRO A 332 9.94 1.49 -12.50
CA PRO A 332 10.79 0.54 -13.20
C PRO A 332 11.35 -0.47 -12.19
N ILE A 333 11.24 -1.76 -12.47
CA ILE A 333 11.76 -2.85 -11.63
C ILE A 333 12.22 -4.03 -12.47
N GLY A 334 13.27 -4.73 -12.04
CA GLY A 334 13.90 -5.82 -12.80
C GLY A 334 15.27 -5.41 -13.31
N PRO A 335 15.77 -5.95 -14.44
CA PRO A 335 15.11 -6.88 -15.37
C PRO A 335 14.99 -8.34 -14.89
N TRP A 336 15.74 -8.75 -13.87
CA TRP A 336 15.74 -10.12 -13.36
C TRP A 336 15.96 -10.13 -11.84
N ILE A 337 15.77 -11.30 -11.25
CA ILE A 337 16.12 -11.56 -9.86
C ILE A 337 17.43 -12.33 -9.86
N VAL A 338 18.43 -11.81 -9.14
CA VAL A 338 19.69 -12.50 -8.86
C VAL A 338 19.50 -13.34 -7.61
N ASP A 339 19.77 -14.64 -7.71
CA ASP A 339 19.71 -15.56 -6.57
C ASP A 339 20.60 -15.06 -5.42
N LYS A 340 20.13 -15.21 -4.18
CA LYS A 340 20.85 -14.64 -3.04
C LYS A 340 22.28 -15.18 -2.90
N GLU A 341 22.53 -16.42 -3.32
CA GLU A 341 23.84 -17.07 -3.26
C GLU A 341 24.86 -16.44 -4.22
N ALA A 342 24.41 -15.72 -5.26
CA ALA A 342 25.26 -15.01 -6.19
C ALA A 342 25.71 -13.63 -5.67
N VAL A 343 25.10 -13.12 -4.60
CA VAL A 343 25.46 -11.86 -3.95
C VAL A 343 26.13 -12.18 -2.61
N SER A 344 27.45 -12.09 -2.56
CA SER A 344 28.23 -12.48 -1.38
C SER A 344 27.96 -11.62 -0.15
N ASP A 345 27.73 -10.32 -0.33
CA ASP A 345 27.43 -9.38 0.73
C ASP A 345 26.41 -8.33 0.25
N PRO A 346 25.11 -8.49 0.58
CA PRO A 346 24.06 -7.57 0.14
C PRO A 346 24.08 -6.23 0.88
N HIS A 347 24.95 -6.08 1.89
CA HIS A 347 25.16 -4.84 2.62
C HIS A 347 26.43 -4.10 2.17
N ASN A 348 27.05 -4.51 1.06
CA ASN A 348 28.22 -3.84 0.49
C ASN A 348 28.12 -3.67 -1.04
N LEU A 349 26.93 -3.32 -1.54
CA LEU A 349 26.65 -3.08 -2.95
C LEU A 349 26.62 -1.59 -3.27
N THR A 350 27.28 -1.20 -4.35
CA THR A 350 27.20 0.16 -4.88
C THR A 350 25.90 0.38 -5.65
N LEU A 351 25.17 1.46 -5.37
CA LEU A 351 24.03 1.94 -6.14
C LEU A 351 24.41 3.22 -6.88
N ARG A 352 24.06 3.31 -8.16
CA ARG A 352 24.31 4.50 -8.99
C ARG A 352 23.08 4.86 -9.82
N THR A 353 22.88 6.16 -10.03
CA THR A 353 21.94 6.68 -11.03
C THR A 353 22.64 7.57 -12.02
N PHE A 354 22.41 7.31 -13.30
CA PHE A 354 22.86 8.12 -14.41
C PHE A 354 21.67 8.77 -15.12
N VAL A 355 21.81 10.02 -15.50
CA VAL A 355 20.85 10.74 -16.35
C VAL A 355 21.59 11.17 -17.61
N ASN A 356 21.16 10.66 -18.77
CA ASN A 356 21.83 10.90 -20.07
C ASN A 356 23.34 10.59 -20.04
N GLY A 357 23.73 9.57 -19.28
CA GLY A 357 25.13 9.15 -19.10
C GLY A 357 25.92 9.91 -18.02
N GLU A 358 25.37 10.98 -17.45
CA GLU A 358 25.98 11.71 -16.33
C GLU A 358 25.64 11.02 -15.00
N LEU A 359 26.65 10.66 -14.20
CA LEU A 359 26.45 10.14 -12.84
C LEU A 359 25.90 11.25 -11.95
N ARG A 360 24.72 11.03 -11.35
CA ARG A 360 24.04 12.02 -10.49
C ARG A 360 23.75 11.53 -9.08
N GLN A 361 23.76 10.22 -8.88
CA GLN A 361 23.55 9.61 -7.58
C GLN A 361 24.53 8.46 -7.41
N GLU A 362 25.14 8.36 -6.23
CA GLU A 362 26.00 7.25 -5.85
C GLU A 362 25.89 7.03 -4.33
N GLY A 363 25.80 5.77 -3.93
CA GLY A 363 25.80 5.37 -2.52
C GLY A 363 26.07 3.88 -2.38
N THR A 364 26.11 3.39 -1.13
CA THR A 364 26.33 1.97 -0.83
C THR A 364 25.28 1.45 0.13
N THR A 365 24.84 0.20 -0.05
CA THR A 365 23.96 -0.49 0.91
C THR A 365 24.56 -0.61 2.31
N ALA A 366 25.86 -0.35 2.48
CA ALA A 366 26.49 -0.28 3.80
C ALA A 366 25.92 0.85 4.67
N ASP A 367 25.30 1.85 4.04
CA ASP A 367 24.69 3.00 4.70
C ASP A 367 23.21 2.80 5.06
N LEU A 368 22.67 1.58 4.86
CA LEU A 368 21.31 1.24 5.28
C LEU A 368 21.17 1.39 6.80
N ILE A 369 20.21 2.22 7.24
CA ILE A 369 19.93 2.44 8.67
C ILE A 369 19.32 1.18 9.29
N PHE A 370 18.33 0.59 8.61
CA PHE A 370 17.73 -0.68 8.95
C PHE A 370 18.18 -1.74 7.95
N SER A 371 18.86 -2.76 8.45
CA SER A 371 19.40 -3.86 7.65
C SER A 371 18.29 -4.71 7.03
N ILE A 372 18.58 -5.37 5.90
CA ILE A 372 17.69 -6.37 5.28
C ILE A 372 17.11 -7.38 6.28
N PRO A 373 17.91 -8.08 7.11
CA PRO A 373 17.36 -9.05 8.06
C PRO A 373 16.50 -8.37 9.14
N PHE A 374 16.84 -7.16 9.58
CA PHE A 374 16.01 -6.38 10.51
C PHE A 374 14.65 -6.04 9.90
N LEU A 375 14.61 -5.58 8.64
CA LEU A 375 13.37 -5.24 7.95
C LEU A 375 12.43 -6.45 7.79
N ILE A 376 12.98 -7.61 7.43
CA ILE A 376 12.22 -8.87 7.34
C ILE A 376 11.68 -9.26 8.71
N SER A 377 12.52 -9.23 9.76
CA SER A 377 12.09 -9.53 11.12
C SER A 377 10.97 -8.58 11.57
N TYR A 378 11.16 -7.27 11.37
CA TYR A 378 10.20 -6.22 11.72
C TYR A 378 8.84 -6.42 11.06
N LEU A 379 8.80 -6.63 9.74
CA LEU A 379 7.55 -6.85 9.02
C LEU A 379 6.88 -8.16 9.43
N SER A 380 7.69 -9.23 9.55
CA SER A 380 7.18 -10.56 9.90
C SER A 380 6.60 -10.63 11.32
N GLU A 381 6.93 -9.68 12.19
CA GLU A 381 6.42 -9.63 13.56
C GLU A 381 4.89 -9.44 13.59
N PHE A 382 4.35 -8.57 12.73
CA PHE A 382 2.94 -8.19 12.75
C PHE A 382 2.13 -8.63 11.52
N MET A 383 2.78 -8.94 10.39
CA MET A 383 2.14 -9.45 9.16
C MET A 383 2.92 -10.63 8.58
N THR A 384 2.26 -11.52 7.82
CA THR A 384 2.94 -12.63 7.14
C THR A 384 3.52 -12.15 5.82
N LEU A 385 4.83 -12.31 5.61
CA LEU A 385 5.46 -12.16 4.31
C LEU A 385 5.34 -13.47 3.53
N GLN A 386 5.08 -13.39 2.24
CA GLN A 386 4.84 -14.52 1.36
C GLN A 386 5.83 -14.53 0.19
N PRO A 387 6.13 -15.70 -0.41
CA PRO A 387 6.97 -15.77 -1.60
C PRO A 387 6.50 -14.80 -2.69
N GLY A 388 7.45 -14.07 -3.27
CA GLY A 388 7.23 -13.02 -4.25
C GLY A 388 6.98 -11.63 -3.66
N ASP A 389 6.74 -11.48 -2.35
CA ASP A 389 6.75 -10.15 -1.72
C ASP A 389 8.13 -9.50 -1.88
N MET A 390 8.14 -8.18 -2.00
CA MET A 390 9.32 -7.38 -2.33
C MET A 390 9.52 -6.27 -1.31
N ILE A 391 10.77 -5.96 -0.96
CA ILE A 391 11.14 -4.88 -0.06
C ILE A 391 12.14 -3.97 -0.79
N ALA A 392 11.70 -2.80 -1.25
CA ALA A 392 12.56 -1.74 -1.76
C ALA A 392 13.18 -0.99 -0.57
N THR A 393 14.50 -1.07 -0.43
CA THR A 393 15.18 -0.80 0.85
C THR A 393 15.47 0.68 1.11
N GLY A 394 15.03 1.58 0.24
CA GLY A 394 15.33 3.01 0.26
C GLY A 394 16.44 3.39 -0.72
N THR A 395 16.67 4.70 -0.84
CA THR A 395 17.63 5.31 -1.76
C THR A 395 18.69 6.16 -1.02
N PRO A 396 19.93 6.24 -1.52
CA PRO A 396 20.94 7.18 -1.02
C PRO A 396 20.64 8.64 -1.38
N LYS A 397 21.43 9.59 -0.84
CA LYS A 397 21.41 11.02 -1.22
C LYS A 397 21.75 11.21 -2.70
N GLY A 398 21.48 12.40 -3.26
CA GLY A 398 21.80 12.71 -4.67
C GLY A 398 20.57 12.66 -5.59
N LEU A 399 19.42 13.06 -5.06
CA LEU A 399 18.20 13.21 -5.85
C LEU A 399 18.33 14.45 -6.74
N SER A 400 17.93 14.33 -8.01
CA SER A 400 17.87 15.46 -8.93
C SER A 400 16.65 15.38 -9.82
N ASP A 401 16.24 16.53 -10.36
CA ASP A 401 15.10 16.60 -11.26
C ASP A 401 15.38 15.86 -12.58
N VAL A 402 14.39 15.13 -13.09
CA VAL A 402 14.44 14.48 -14.42
C VAL A 402 13.31 14.97 -15.32
N VAL A 403 13.63 15.28 -16.57
CA VAL A 403 12.72 15.94 -17.51
C VAL A 403 12.46 15.09 -18.74
N LEU A 404 11.55 15.57 -19.59
CA LEU A 404 11.15 14.89 -20.83
C LEU A 404 12.36 14.61 -21.73
N GLY A 405 12.46 13.37 -22.21
CA GLY A 405 13.55 12.92 -23.06
C GLY A 405 14.75 12.34 -22.31
N ASP A 406 14.81 12.49 -20.98
CA ASP A 406 15.90 11.92 -20.19
C ASP A 406 15.87 10.39 -20.22
N GLU A 407 17.04 9.80 -20.49
CA GLU A 407 17.31 8.40 -20.18
C GLU A 407 17.88 8.32 -18.76
N VAL A 408 17.13 7.64 -17.88
CA VAL A 408 17.51 7.41 -16.50
C VAL A 408 17.93 5.96 -16.34
N VAL A 409 19.14 5.74 -15.85
CA VAL A 409 19.70 4.41 -15.61
C VAL A 409 20.01 4.27 -14.14
N VAL A 410 19.38 3.33 -13.47
CA VAL A 410 19.77 2.91 -12.12
C VAL A 410 20.56 1.61 -12.20
N GLU A 411 21.61 1.48 -11.40
CA GLU A 411 22.48 0.31 -11.38
C GLU A 411 22.80 -0.07 -9.94
N VAL A 412 22.65 -1.35 -9.63
CA VAL A 412 23.09 -1.95 -8.37
C VAL A 412 24.14 -3.00 -8.70
N GLU A 413 25.34 -2.79 -8.17
CA GLU A 413 26.50 -3.64 -8.40
C GLU A 413 26.20 -5.11 -8.13
N GLY A 414 26.57 -5.99 -9.06
CA GLY A 414 26.34 -7.43 -8.95
C GLY A 414 24.88 -7.89 -9.06
N VAL A 415 23.91 -6.95 -9.13
CA VAL A 415 22.48 -7.27 -9.19
C VAL A 415 21.90 -6.96 -10.55
N GLY A 416 21.98 -5.71 -11.02
CA GLY A 416 21.36 -5.35 -12.28
C GLY A 416 21.51 -3.89 -12.67
N ARG A 417 21.29 -3.64 -13.95
CA ARG A 417 21.26 -2.31 -14.56
C ARG A 417 19.90 -2.11 -15.20
N LEU A 418 19.19 -1.06 -14.81
CA LEU A 418 17.81 -0.81 -15.16
C LEU A 418 17.67 0.54 -15.86
N VAL A 419 17.17 0.52 -17.10
CA VAL A 419 17.04 1.69 -17.96
C VAL A 419 15.56 2.07 -18.07
N ASN A 420 15.26 3.35 -17.93
CA ASN A 420 13.95 3.94 -18.12
C ASN A 420 14.06 5.27 -18.88
N ARG A 421 12.99 5.67 -19.59
CA ARG A 421 12.94 6.97 -20.29
C ARG A 421 11.77 7.82 -19.83
N ILE A 422 12.05 9.10 -19.57
CA ILE A 422 11.01 10.04 -19.15
C ILE A 422 10.28 10.60 -20.38
N VAL A 423 8.96 10.45 -20.38
CA VAL A 423 8.10 10.90 -21.49
C VAL A 423 7.00 11.84 -20.99
N SER A 424 6.43 12.60 -21.91
CA SER A 424 5.31 13.50 -21.61
C SER A 424 4.00 12.71 -21.55
N GLU A 425 2.98 13.29 -20.92
CA GLU A 425 1.63 12.74 -20.97
C GLU A 425 1.13 12.58 -22.42
N GLU A 426 1.47 13.50 -23.32
CA GLU A 426 1.05 13.44 -24.73
C GLU A 426 1.71 12.28 -25.50
N SER A 427 2.96 11.95 -25.16
CA SER A 427 3.67 10.85 -25.82
C SER A 427 3.23 9.47 -25.32
N ALA A 428 2.53 9.42 -24.19
CA ALA A 428 2.08 8.19 -23.54
C ALA A 428 0.58 7.90 -23.75
N LYS A 429 -0.17 8.84 -24.35
CA LYS A 429 -1.53 8.59 -24.85
C LYS A 429 -1.48 7.75 -26.12
#